data_AF-A0A8R1TIL1-F1
#
_entry.id   AF-A0A8R1TIL1-F1
#
_cell.length_a   1.000
_cell.length_b   1.000
_cell.length_c   1.000
_cell.angle_alpha   90.00
_cell.angle_beta   90.00
_cell.angle_gamma   90.00
#
_symmetry.space_group_name_H-M   'P 1'
#
loop_
_entity.id
_entity.type
_entity.pdbx_description
1 polymer ?
#
loop_
_entity_poly.entity_id
_entity_poly.type
_entity_poly.pdbx_seq_one_letter_code
_entity_poly.pdbx_strand_id
1 'polypeptide(L)'
;MKPSWIVNFEKNEAEMEAINYFINDCINQSLTDHDKDLARYLNELFVDLQELNEIEAEYPGLLLHVHALLIAEINRVWNLLHEKQFDSFENEWQSQILEETKITLQEKIALSREQIVDYVRKAKNFHSAPLKSLEKETDCEILIRGKGSLLDHRRESRLKNYPGWEHLSESLYLLVRANDETITRCTMKLANDVRRVKQCEWVDR
;
A
#
# COMPACT_ATOMS: atom_id res chain seq x y z
N MET A 1 5.71 15.76 1.80
CA MET A 1 4.33 15.85 2.31
C MET A 1 4.06 14.58 3.12
N LYS A 2 3.35 14.73 4.24
CA LYS A 2 3.10 13.70 5.24
C LYS A 2 2.30 12.50 4.65
N PRO A 3 2.55 11.24 5.08
CA PRO A 3 1.76 10.10 4.64
C PRO A 3 0.30 10.30 5.06
N SER A 4 -0.61 10.39 4.08
CA SER A 4 -1.97 10.90 4.32
C SER A 4 -2.84 9.99 5.18
N TRP A 5 -2.47 8.73 5.44
CA TRP A 5 -3.19 7.94 6.44
C TRP A 5 -2.97 8.47 7.85
N ILE A 6 -1.85 9.14 8.16
CA ILE A 6 -1.67 9.82 9.47
C ILE A 6 -2.07 11.30 9.41
N VAL A 7 -2.03 11.97 8.26
CA VAL A 7 -2.55 13.36 8.21
C VAL A 7 -4.05 13.40 8.51
N ASN A 8 -4.77 12.36 8.09
CA ASN A 8 -6.18 12.17 8.40
C ASN A 8 -6.39 11.21 9.58
N PHE A 9 -5.47 11.16 10.57
CA PHE A 9 -5.75 10.57 11.89
C PHE A 9 -6.83 11.36 12.67
N GLU A 10 -7.70 12.06 11.96
CA GLU A 10 -8.94 12.62 12.45
C GLU A 10 -9.90 11.47 12.74
N LYS A 11 -9.82 10.97 13.98
CA LYS A 11 -10.97 10.50 14.77
C LYS A 11 -11.77 9.32 14.24
N ASN A 12 -11.32 8.58 13.23
CA ASN A 12 -12.02 7.39 12.82
C ASN A 12 -11.60 6.23 13.73
N GLU A 13 -12.39 5.96 14.77
CA GLU A 13 -12.20 4.85 15.72
C GLU A 13 -11.90 3.52 14.98
N ALA A 14 -12.51 3.34 13.80
CA ALA A 14 -12.27 2.22 12.91
C ALA A 14 -10.82 2.15 12.38
N GLU A 15 -10.21 3.27 11.96
CA GLU A 15 -8.81 3.30 11.49
C GLU A 15 -7.85 2.94 12.63
N MET A 16 -8.10 3.49 13.83
CA MET A 16 -7.36 3.12 15.05
C MET A 16 -7.51 1.63 15.37
N GLU A 17 -8.71 1.07 15.26
CA GLU A 17 -8.93 -0.37 15.43
C GLU A 17 -8.21 -1.21 14.37
N ALA A 18 -8.17 -0.77 13.11
CA ALA A 18 -7.48 -1.46 12.03
C ALA A 18 -5.95 -1.47 12.26
N ILE A 19 -5.40 -0.35 12.71
CA ILE A 19 -3.99 -0.18 13.05
C ILE A 19 -3.65 -1.00 14.30
N ASN A 20 -4.44 -0.88 15.37
CA ASN A 20 -4.26 -1.70 16.57
C ASN A 20 -4.37 -3.18 16.25
N TYR A 21 -5.30 -3.58 15.39
CA TYR A 21 -5.36 -4.96 14.93
C TYR A 21 -4.10 -5.36 14.16
N PHE A 22 -3.61 -4.51 13.26
CA PHE A 22 -2.37 -4.78 12.52
C PHE A 22 -1.17 -4.93 13.47
N ILE A 23 -1.01 -4.03 14.43
CA ILE A 23 0.06 -4.10 15.44
C ILE A 23 -0.05 -5.40 16.24
N ASN A 24 -1.25 -5.73 16.71
CA ASN A 24 -1.49 -6.98 17.44
C ASN A 24 -1.24 -8.21 16.57
N ASP A 25 -1.61 -8.17 15.30
CA ASP A 25 -1.36 -9.24 14.35
C ASP A 25 0.14 -9.40 14.10
N CYS A 26 0.90 -8.31 13.96
CA CYS A 26 2.36 -8.33 13.92
C CYS A 26 2.97 -8.91 15.20
N ILE A 27 2.48 -8.53 16.38
CA ILE A 27 2.93 -9.08 17.67
C ILE A 27 2.67 -10.60 17.73
N ASN A 28 1.52 -11.05 17.22
CA ASN A 28 1.08 -12.45 17.31
C ASN A 28 1.67 -13.35 16.21
N GLN A 29 1.89 -12.83 15.00
CA GLN A 29 2.40 -13.57 13.86
C GLN A 29 3.91 -13.44 13.66
N SER A 30 4.57 -12.43 14.27
CA SER A 30 6.02 -12.26 14.10
C SER A 30 6.78 -13.49 14.59
N LEU A 31 7.65 -13.98 13.70
CA LEU A 31 8.52 -15.13 13.95
C LEU A 31 9.80 -14.75 14.71
N THR A 32 10.12 -13.46 14.86
CA THR A 32 11.36 -13.01 15.52
C THR A 32 11.09 -12.13 16.73
N ASP A 33 11.88 -12.30 17.79
CA ASP A 33 11.76 -11.45 18.98
C ASP A 33 11.95 -9.97 18.66
N HIS A 34 12.76 -9.66 17.63
CA HIS A 34 12.97 -8.31 17.15
C HIS A 34 11.69 -7.65 16.59
N ASP A 35 10.87 -8.36 15.80
CA ASP A 35 9.65 -7.71 15.28
C ASP A 35 8.57 -7.57 16.35
N LYS A 36 8.57 -8.40 17.40
CA LYS A 36 7.73 -8.18 18.60
C LYS A 36 8.11 -6.91 19.34
N ASP A 37 9.42 -6.64 19.48
CA ASP A 37 9.90 -5.41 20.11
C ASP A 37 9.58 -4.18 19.27
N LEU A 38 9.75 -4.25 17.94
CA LEU A 38 9.33 -3.19 17.02
C LEU A 38 7.82 -2.95 17.08
N ALA A 39 7.01 -4.01 17.15
CA ALA A 39 5.55 -3.86 17.22
C ALA A 39 5.08 -3.31 18.57
N ARG A 40 5.77 -3.65 19.68
CA ARG A 40 5.54 -3.00 20.98
C ARG A 40 5.88 -1.52 20.92
N TYR A 41 7.05 -1.18 20.38
CA TYR A 41 7.48 0.21 20.22
C TYR A 41 6.51 1.00 19.33
N LEU A 42 6.05 0.39 18.23
CA LEU A 42 5.03 0.98 17.37
C LEU A 42 3.74 1.28 18.15
N ASN A 43 3.30 0.35 19.01
CA ASN A 43 2.15 0.56 19.86
C ASN A 43 2.33 1.74 20.83
N GLU A 44 3.52 1.86 21.44
CA GLU A 44 3.87 2.99 22.32
C GLU A 44 3.77 4.32 21.55
N LEU A 45 4.31 4.39 20.34
CA LEU A 45 4.23 5.59 19.51
C LEU A 45 2.78 5.98 19.14
N PHE A 46 1.89 5.00 18.95
CA PHE A 46 0.47 5.29 18.71
C PHE A 46 -0.25 5.82 19.95
N VAL A 47 0.10 5.33 21.14
CA VAL A 47 -0.41 5.88 22.41
C VAL A 47 0.04 7.34 22.55
N ASP A 48 1.33 7.61 22.34
CA ASP A 48 1.87 8.98 22.36
C ASP A 48 1.15 9.89 21.37
N LEU A 49 0.80 9.37 20.17
CA LEU A 49 0.12 10.15 19.14
C LEU A 49 -1.31 10.48 19.56
N GLN A 50 -2.00 9.54 20.20
CA GLN A 50 -3.33 9.77 20.74
C GLN A 50 -3.30 10.86 21.83
N GLU A 51 -2.39 10.75 22.80
CA GLU A 51 -2.22 11.76 23.86
C GLU A 51 -1.89 13.14 23.26
N LEU A 52 -1.02 13.18 22.25
CA LEU A 52 -0.67 14.43 21.58
C LEU A 52 -1.85 15.06 20.82
N ASN A 53 -2.68 14.23 20.18
CA ASN A 53 -3.90 14.70 19.51
C ASN A 53 -4.93 15.26 20.50
N GLU A 54 -5.04 14.68 21.69
CA GLU A 54 -5.90 15.21 22.77
C GLU A 54 -5.40 16.59 23.22
N ILE A 55 -4.09 16.77 23.37
CA ILE A 55 -3.47 18.07 23.71
C ILE A 55 -3.65 19.09 22.58
N GLU A 56 -3.43 18.70 21.32
CA GLU A 56 -3.59 19.60 20.17
C GLU A 56 -5.05 20.04 19.96
N ALA A 57 -6.02 19.21 20.33
CA ALA A 57 -7.43 19.59 20.31
C ALA A 57 -7.75 20.74 21.28
N GLU A 58 -7.05 20.79 22.43
CA GLU A 58 -7.16 21.89 23.39
C GLU A 58 -6.28 23.09 23.01
N TYR A 59 -5.11 22.84 22.41
CA TYR A 59 -4.10 23.85 22.08
C TYR A 59 -3.56 23.67 20.64
N PRO A 60 -4.29 24.12 19.60
CA PRO A 60 -3.88 23.94 18.22
C PRO A 60 -2.50 24.55 17.94
N GLY A 61 -1.60 23.76 17.33
CA GLY A 61 -0.23 24.18 16.99
C GLY A 61 0.78 24.06 18.13
N LEU A 62 0.35 23.69 19.35
CA LEU A 62 1.25 23.30 20.43
C LEU A 62 1.97 22.00 20.03
N LEU A 63 3.29 21.93 20.24
CA LEU A 63 4.11 20.75 19.93
C LEU A 63 4.07 20.27 18.46
N LEU A 64 3.76 21.15 17.50
CA LEU A 64 3.69 20.84 16.06
C LEU A 64 4.89 20.03 15.52
N HIS A 65 6.10 20.36 15.97
CA HIS A 65 7.31 19.64 15.54
C HIS A 65 7.43 18.25 16.17
N VAL A 66 6.97 18.08 17.41
CA VAL A 66 6.93 16.77 18.08
C VAL A 66 5.92 15.88 17.37
N HIS A 67 4.74 16.40 17.03
CA HIS A 67 3.76 15.68 16.23
C HIS A 67 4.37 15.19 14.91
N ALA A 68 5.05 16.09 14.18
CA ALA A 68 5.69 15.72 12.92
C ALA A 68 6.78 14.64 13.09
N LEU A 69 7.59 14.71 14.14
CA LEU A 69 8.62 13.71 14.45
C LEU A 69 8.02 12.36 14.85
N LEU A 70 6.97 12.38 15.66
CA LEU A 70 6.25 11.18 16.09
C LEU A 70 5.63 10.44 14.90
N ILE A 71 4.95 11.18 14.02
CA ILE A 71 4.47 10.66 12.73
C ILE A 71 5.63 10.04 11.95
N ALA A 72 6.74 10.76 11.78
CA ALA A 72 7.88 10.27 11.00
C ALA A 72 8.44 8.97 11.58
N GLU A 73 8.50 8.85 12.90
CA GLU A 73 8.99 7.65 13.59
C GLU A 73 7.99 6.48 13.48
N ILE A 74 6.68 6.73 13.62
CA ILE A 74 5.64 5.71 13.39
C ILE A 74 5.80 5.11 11.98
N ASN A 75 5.97 5.96 10.96
CA ASN A 75 6.17 5.48 9.60
C ASN A 75 7.50 4.72 9.45
N ARG A 76 8.56 5.16 10.12
CA ARG A 76 9.85 4.46 10.09
C ARG A 76 9.73 3.05 10.67
N VAL A 77 9.10 2.92 11.84
CA VAL A 77 8.92 1.62 12.52
C VAL A 77 7.92 0.73 11.78
N TRP A 78 6.83 1.30 11.29
CA TRP A 78 5.88 0.62 10.42
C TRP A 78 6.57 0.02 9.20
N ASN A 79 7.38 0.82 8.50
CA ASN A 79 8.13 0.37 7.35
C ASN A 79 9.13 -0.73 7.73
N LEU A 80 9.79 -0.68 8.88
CA LEU A 80 10.66 -1.78 9.33
C LEU A 80 9.92 -3.11 9.55
N LEU A 81 8.70 -3.04 10.08
CA LEU A 81 7.83 -4.22 10.22
C LEU A 81 7.36 -4.73 8.86
N HIS A 82 7.09 -3.81 7.92
CA HIS A 82 6.53 -4.10 6.60
C HIS A 82 7.55 -4.53 5.55
N GLU A 83 8.75 -3.94 5.53
CA GLU A 83 9.83 -4.15 4.56
C GLU A 83 10.30 -5.61 4.55
N LYS A 84 10.17 -6.32 5.69
CA LYS A 84 10.43 -7.76 5.76
C LYS A 84 9.36 -8.64 5.09
N GLN A 85 8.15 -8.15 4.90
CA GLN A 85 7.08 -8.93 4.28
C GLN A 85 6.76 -8.51 2.85
N PHE A 86 6.82 -7.24 2.47
CA PHE A 86 6.27 -6.80 1.17
C PHE A 86 6.92 -5.51 0.64
N ASP A 87 8.04 -5.68 -0.06
CA ASP A 87 8.76 -4.63 -0.81
C ASP A 87 7.98 -4.16 -2.08
N SER A 88 6.65 -3.97 -2.02
CA SER A 88 5.88 -3.50 -3.20
C SER A 88 4.51 -2.85 -2.93
N PHE A 89 3.99 -2.78 -1.70
CA PHE A 89 2.58 -2.39 -1.51
C PHE A 89 2.32 -0.90 -1.16
N GLU A 90 3.33 -0.11 -0.77
CA GLU A 90 3.12 1.28 -0.33
C GLU A 90 3.61 2.37 -1.30
N ASN A 91 3.93 2.02 -2.55
CA ASN A 91 4.06 3.07 -3.58
C ASN A 91 2.72 3.79 -3.86
N GLU A 92 1.59 3.29 -3.35
CA GLU A 92 0.26 3.87 -3.64
C GLU A 92 -0.11 5.12 -2.86
N TRP A 93 0.51 5.45 -1.72
CA TRP A 93 0.16 6.69 -0.99
C TRP A 93 1.19 7.81 -1.13
N GLN A 94 2.41 7.52 -1.60
CA GLN A 94 3.39 8.59 -1.84
C GLN A 94 3.23 9.27 -3.21
N SER A 95 2.70 8.58 -4.23
CA SER A 95 2.63 9.16 -5.58
C SER A 95 1.52 10.19 -5.80
N GLN A 96 0.50 10.30 -4.94
CA GLN A 96 -0.45 11.42 -5.07
C GLN A 96 0.12 12.76 -4.60
N ILE A 97 1.26 12.73 -3.88
CA ILE A 97 1.55 13.80 -2.94
C ILE A 97 2.74 14.70 -3.36
N LEU A 98 3.50 14.43 -4.42
CA LEU A 98 4.50 15.41 -4.85
C LEU A 98 4.92 15.24 -6.30
N GLU A 99 4.06 15.59 -7.26
CA GLU A 99 4.47 15.85 -8.65
C GLU A 99 3.28 16.48 -9.40
N GLU A 100 2.86 17.69 -8.99
CA GLU A 100 1.87 18.49 -9.76
C GLU A 100 2.30 18.75 -11.21
N THR A 101 3.55 18.41 -11.57
CA THR A 101 4.10 18.54 -12.92
C THR A 101 4.07 17.26 -13.74
N LYS A 102 3.77 16.08 -13.17
CA LYS A 102 3.69 14.83 -13.94
C LYS A 102 2.26 14.39 -14.19
N ILE A 103 2.03 13.95 -15.42
CA ILE A 103 0.77 13.42 -15.90
C ILE A 103 0.75 11.93 -15.59
N THR A 104 -0.29 11.50 -14.87
CA THR A 104 -0.51 10.09 -14.53
C THR A 104 -1.66 9.53 -15.37
N LEU A 105 -1.44 8.39 -16.02
CA LEU A 105 -2.46 7.66 -16.76
C LEU A 105 -2.52 6.22 -16.25
N GLN A 106 -3.70 5.62 -16.29
CA GLN A 106 -3.89 4.26 -15.81
C GLN A 106 -4.87 3.45 -16.66
N GLU A 107 -4.62 2.15 -16.79
CA GLU A 107 -5.50 1.18 -17.47
C GLU A 107 -5.75 -0.03 -16.56
N LYS A 108 -7.02 -0.44 -16.46
CA LYS A 108 -7.42 -1.67 -15.76
C LYS A 108 -7.40 -2.85 -16.73
N ILE A 109 -6.68 -3.92 -16.38
CA ILE A 109 -6.64 -5.18 -17.12
C ILE A 109 -7.35 -6.25 -16.28
N ALA A 110 -8.55 -6.63 -16.71
CA ALA A 110 -9.29 -7.72 -16.09
C ALA A 110 -8.60 -9.07 -16.32
N LEU A 111 -8.49 -9.88 -15.26
CA LEU A 111 -7.91 -11.22 -15.35
C LEU A 111 -8.99 -12.27 -15.65
N SER A 112 -8.63 -13.25 -16.47
CA SER A 112 -9.48 -14.42 -16.71
C SER A 112 -9.53 -15.34 -15.49
N ARG A 113 -10.48 -16.27 -15.44
CA ARG A 113 -10.59 -17.22 -14.31
C ARG A 113 -9.32 -18.06 -14.13
N GLU A 114 -8.70 -18.44 -15.25
CA GLU A 114 -7.47 -19.22 -15.28
C GLU A 114 -6.32 -18.43 -14.67
N GLN A 115 -6.17 -17.16 -15.07
CA GLN A 115 -5.15 -16.25 -14.54
C GLN A 115 -5.33 -16.00 -13.04
N ILE A 116 -6.57 -15.87 -12.55
CA ILE A 116 -6.87 -15.71 -11.12
C ILE A 116 -6.43 -16.95 -10.33
N VAL A 117 -6.71 -18.15 -10.83
CA VAL A 117 -6.32 -19.40 -10.16
C VAL A 117 -4.79 -19.52 -10.09
N ASP A 118 -4.10 -19.19 -11.17
CA ASP A 118 -2.63 -19.22 -11.20
C ASP A 118 -2.00 -18.16 -10.31
N TYR A 119 -2.59 -16.96 -10.28
CA TYR A 119 -2.22 -15.92 -9.32
C TYR A 119 -2.34 -16.44 -7.89
N VAL A 120 -3.48 -16.99 -7.48
CA VAL A 120 -3.68 -17.49 -6.11
C VAL A 120 -2.65 -18.58 -5.77
N ARG A 121 -2.34 -19.48 -6.71
CA ARG A 121 -1.33 -20.54 -6.52
C ARG A 121 0.09 -19.98 -6.36
N LYS A 122 0.43 -18.93 -7.12
CA LYS A 122 1.78 -18.36 -7.22
C LYS A 122 1.85 -16.95 -6.56
N ALA A 123 0.91 -16.58 -5.70
CA ALA A 123 0.71 -15.17 -5.26
C ALA A 123 1.97 -14.56 -4.65
N LYS A 124 2.66 -15.31 -3.79
CA LYS A 124 3.94 -14.90 -3.18
C LYS A 124 5.05 -14.64 -4.22
N ASN A 125 5.04 -15.38 -5.33
CA ASN A 125 6.05 -15.24 -6.40
C ASN A 125 5.72 -14.07 -7.33
N PHE A 126 4.43 -13.79 -7.56
CA PHE A 126 4.01 -12.70 -8.43
C PHE A 126 4.39 -11.33 -7.89
N HIS A 127 4.23 -11.13 -6.57
CA HIS A 127 4.62 -9.89 -5.90
C HIS A 127 6.14 -9.66 -5.83
N SER A 128 6.97 -10.66 -6.14
CA SER A 128 8.42 -10.59 -5.96
C SER A 128 9.22 -10.45 -7.25
N ALA A 129 8.96 -11.25 -8.28
CA ALA A 129 9.87 -11.29 -9.44
C ALA A 129 9.26 -10.86 -10.79
N PRO A 130 8.18 -11.49 -11.31
CA PRO A 130 7.73 -11.22 -12.67
C PRO A 130 7.22 -9.78 -12.83
N LEU A 131 6.42 -9.28 -11.88
CA LEU A 131 5.88 -7.92 -11.94
C LEU A 131 7.00 -6.89 -11.78
N LYS A 132 7.86 -7.04 -10.76
CA LYS A 132 8.98 -6.11 -10.55
C LYS A 132 9.94 -6.03 -11.74
N SER A 133 10.19 -7.16 -12.41
CA SER A 133 11.02 -7.17 -13.62
C SER A 133 10.36 -6.41 -14.75
N LEU A 134 9.03 -6.53 -14.88
CA LEU A 134 8.25 -5.88 -15.91
C LEU A 134 8.15 -4.37 -15.66
N GLU A 135 7.84 -3.96 -14.42
CA GLU A 135 7.81 -2.55 -13.99
C GLU A 135 9.14 -1.83 -14.29
N LYS A 136 10.28 -2.49 -14.01
CA LYS A 136 11.61 -1.93 -14.31
C LYS A 136 11.90 -1.82 -15.80
N GLU A 137 11.34 -2.70 -16.62
CA GLU A 137 11.54 -2.68 -18.09
C GLU A 137 10.71 -1.58 -18.75
N THR A 138 9.47 -1.35 -18.27
CA THR A 138 8.51 -0.45 -18.91
C THR A 138 8.44 0.94 -18.27
N ASP A 139 9.11 1.14 -17.12
CA ASP A 139 9.06 2.37 -16.33
C ASP A 139 7.60 2.77 -16.02
N CYS A 140 6.80 1.74 -15.76
CA CYS A 140 5.40 1.79 -15.37
C CYS A 140 5.23 1.01 -14.07
N GLU A 141 4.12 1.24 -13.40
CA GLU A 141 3.78 0.61 -12.13
C GLU A 141 2.59 -0.34 -12.34
N ILE A 142 2.73 -1.57 -11.85
CA ILE A 142 1.76 -2.65 -12.12
C ILE A 142 1.24 -3.18 -10.78
N LEU A 143 0.00 -2.85 -10.49
CA LEU A 143 -0.60 -3.09 -9.18
C LEU A 143 -1.65 -4.18 -9.26
N ILE A 144 -1.62 -5.15 -8.35
CA ILE A 144 -2.65 -6.18 -8.25
C ILE A 144 -3.76 -5.67 -7.33
N ARG A 145 -4.97 -5.54 -7.88
CA ARG A 145 -6.15 -4.98 -7.20
C ARG A 145 -7.34 -5.92 -7.39
N GLY A 146 -8.46 -5.67 -6.71
CA GLY A 146 -9.58 -6.59 -6.69
C GLY A 146 -9.57 -7.60 -5.54
N LYS A 147 -10.61 -8.43 -5.51
CA LYS A 147 -10.82 -9.46 -4.50
C LYS A 147 -9.74 -10.55 -4.56
N GLY A 148 -9.12 -10.84 -3.43
CA GLY A 148 -8.01 -11.78 -3.31
C GLY A 148 -6.64 -11.21 -3.66
N SER A 149 -6.53 -9.90 -3.95
CA SER A 149 -5.22 -9.26 -4.14
C SER A 149 -4.39 -9.23 -2.85
N LEU A 150 -5.07 -9.30 -1.71
CA LEU A 150 -4.49 -9.49 -0.40
C LEU A 150 -4.41 -10.98 -0.06
N LEU A 151 -3.27 -11.40 0.48
CA LEU A 151 -3.04 -12.81 0.83
C LEU A 151 -3.95 -13.28 1.99
N ASP A 152 -4.32 -12.38 2.89
CA ASP A 152 -5.20 -12.68 4.02
C ASP A 152 -6.63 -12.18 3.79
N HIS A 153 -7.56 -13.12 3.66
CA HIS A 153 -9.00 -12.87 3.50
C HIS A 153 -9.64 -12.14 4.68
N ARG A 154 -9.15 -12.35 5.92
CA ARG A 154 -9.68 -11.65 7.10
C ARG A 154 -9.32 -10.16 7.04
N ARG A 155 -8.06 -9.87 6.69
CA ARG A 155 -7.58 -8.51 6.44
C ARG A 155 -8.34 -7.84 5.31
N GLU A 156 -8.52 -8.54 4.19
CA GLU A 156 -9.27 -8.05 3.03
C GLU A 156 -10.71 -7.65 3.37
N SER A 157 -11.42 -8.51 4.12
CA SER A 157 -12.81 -8.28 4.49
C SER A 157 -13.03 -7.05 5.36
N ARG A 158 -12.00 -6.63 6.11
CA ARG A 158 -12.03 -5.43 6.96
C ARG A 158 -11.65 -4.19 6.16
N LEU A 159 -10.59 -4.27 5.37
CA LEU A 159 -10.07 -3.14 4.60
C LEU A 159 -11.03 -2.69 3.49
N LYS A 160 -11.87 -3.58 2.92
CA LYS A 160 -12.78 -3.23 1.82
C LYS A 160 -13.72 -2.03 2.05
N ASN A 161 -13.97 -1.67 3.32
CA ASN A 161 -14.84 -0.56 3.71
C ASN A 161 -14.07 0.76 3.92
N TYR A 162 -12.75 0.77 3.72
CA TYR A 162 -11.91 1.94 3.93
C TYR A 162 -11.63 2.66 2.60
N PRO A 163 -11.46 4.00 2.65
CA PRO A 163 -11.04 4.77 1.49
C PRO A 163 -9.75 4.26 0.87
N GLY A 164 -9.71 4.14 -0.47
CA GLY A 164 -8.57 3.61 -1.22
C GLY A 164 -8.53 2.08 -1.34
N TRP A 165 -9.36 1.37 -0.59
CA TRP A 165 -9.48 -0.10 -0.56
C TRP A 165 -10.79 -0.61 -1.16
N GLU A 166 -11.60 0.27 -1.73
CA GLU A 166 -12.90 -0.08 -2.32
C GLU A 166 -12.76 -1.10 -3.45
N HIS A 167 -11.59 -1.10 -4.12
CA HIS A 167 -11.24 -2.09 -5.13
C HIS A 167 -11.29 -3.53 -4.62
N LEU A 168 -11.16 -3.80 -3.32
CA LEU A 168 -11.24 -5.16 -2.78
C LEU A 168 -12.64 -5.78 -2.99
N SER A 169 -13.65 -4.96 -3.30
CA SER A 169 -14.97 -5.42 -3.73
C SER A 169 -15.06 -5.80 -5.22
N GLU A 170 -14.11 -5.37 -6.04
CA GLU A 170 -14.04 -5.66 -7.48
C GLU A 170 -13.47 -7.06 -7.75
N SER A 171 -13.64 -7.60 -8.97
CA SER A 171 -12.97 -8.87 -9.35
C SER A 171 -11.48 -8.65 -9.55
N LEU A 172 -10.62 -9.60 -9.18
CA LEU A 172 -9.15 -9.48 -9.31
C LEU A 172 -8.71 -8.95 -10.69
N TYR A 173 -7.91 -7.89 -10.70
CA TYR A 173 -7.43 -7.20 -11.89
C TYR A 173 -6.01 -6.65 -11.68
N LEU A 174 -5.33 -6.34 -12.79
CA LEU A 174 -4.08 -5.58 -12.78
C LEU A 174 -4.38 -4.12 -13.14
N LEU A 175 -3.86 -3.19 -12.35
CA LEU A 175 -3.88 -1.76 -12.66
C LEU A 175 -2.49 -1.38 -13.15
N VAL A 176 -2.39 -0.97 -14.42
CA VAL A 176 -1.15 -0.43 -14.96
C VAL A 176 -1.22 1.08 -14.86
N ARG A 177 -0.21 1.71 -14.25
CA ARG A 177 -0.09 3.15 -14.08
C ARG A 177 1.21 3.64 -14.70
N ALA A 178 1.13 4.65 -15.54
CA ALA A 178 2.27 5.34 -16.14
C ALA A 178 2.29 6.79 -15.65
N ASN A 179 3.48 7.29 -15.33
CA ASN A 179 3.71 8.66 -14.90
C ASN A 179 4.80 9.29 -15.77
N ASP A 180 4.53 10.43 -16.40
CA ASP A 180 5.50 11.13 -17.24
C ASP A 180 5.19 12.63 -17.34
N GLU A 181 6.12 13.45 -17.82
CA GLU A 181 5.96 14.90 -17.95
C GLU A 181 5.00 15.28 -19.08
N THR A 182 4.92 14.46 -20.13
CA THR A 182 4.09 14.73 -21.31
C THR A 182 3.08 13.62 -21.54
N ILE A 183 1.83 13.99 -21.86
CA ILE A 183 0.74 13.04 -22.13
C ILE A 183 1.09 12.03 -23.23
N THR A 184 1.83 12.44 -24.26
CA THR A 184 2.28 11.55 -25.34
C THR A 184 3.24 10.47 -24.84
N ARG A 185 4.19 10.81 -23.97
CA ARG A 185 5.10 9.82 -23.39
C ARG A 185 4.36 8.88 -22.44
N CYS A 186 3.49 9.45 -21.61
CA CYS A 186 2.67 8.69 -20.68
C CYS A 186 1.74 7.70 -21.40
N THR A 187 1.08 8.11 -22.48
CA THR A 187 0.23 7.22 -23.30
C THR A 187 1.06 6.15 -24.01
N MET A 188 2.24 6.48 -24.54
CA MET A 188 3.15 5.50 -25.15
C MET A 188 3.65 4.45 -24.14
N LYS A 189 4.07 4.89 -22.95
CA LYS A 189 4.48 4.02 -21.83
C LYS A 189 3.34 3.08 -21.44
N LEU A 190 2.17 3.64 -21.15
CA LEU A 190 0.99 2.87 -20.77
C LEU A 190 0.61 1.84 -21.84
N ALA A 191 0.54 2.24 -23.12
CA ALA A 191 0.18 1.33 -24.20
C ALA A 191 1.21 0.21 -24.42
N ASN A 192 2.50 0.51 -24.22
CA ASN A 192 3.56 -0.50 -24.32
C ASN A 192 3.51 -1.49 -23.14
N ASP A 193 3.35 -0.98 -21.91
CA ASP A 193 3.29 -1.82 -20.73
C ASP A 193 2.03 -2.69 -20.70
N VAL A 194 0.87 -2.13 -21.01
CA VAL A 194 -0.38 -2.90 -21.17
C VAL A 194 -0.23 -4.01 -22.21
N ARG A 195 0.43 -3.74 -23.34
CA ARG A 195 0.71 -4.76 -24.35
C ARG A 195 1.61 -5.86 -23.78
N ARG A 196 2.66 -5.48 -23.05
CA ARG A 196 3.63 -6.41 -22.45
C ARG A 196 3.00 -7.24 -21.34
N VAL A 197 2.20 -6.66 -20.45
CA VAL A 197 1.44 -7.37 -19.41
C VAL A 197 0.46 -8.38 -20.02
N LYS A 198 -0.25 -7.99 -21.09
CA LYS A 198 -1.16 -8.90 -21.82
C LYS A 198 -0.40 -10.02 -22.56
N GLN A 199 0.83 -9.76 -23.00
CA GLN A 199 1.72 -10.72 -23.66
C GLN A 199 2.56 -11.55 -22.69
N CYS A 200 2.75 -11.10 -21.45
CA CYS A 200 3.38 -11.88 -20.40
C CYS A 200 2.47 -13.07 -20.19
N GLU A 201 2.85 -14.19 -20.80
CA GLU A 201 2.16 -15.46 -20.74
C GLU A 201 2.06 -15.92 -19.29
N TRP A 202 0.90 -15.65 -18.69
CA TRP A 202 0.37 -16.44 -17.59
C TRP A 202 0.00 -17.86 -18.05
N VAL A 203 0.21 -18.17 -19.34
CA VAL A 203 -0.35 -19.32 -20.06
C VAL A 203 0.67 -20.43 -20.32
N ASP A 204 1.99 -20.17 -20.36
CA ASP A 204 2.94 -21.12 -20.96
C ASP A 204 3.83 -21.93 -19.98
N ARG A 205 3.58 -21.94 -18.66
CA ARG A 205 4.31 -22.84 -17.72
C ARG A 205 3.52 -23.37 -16.52
#